data_AF-A0AAI9YIU5-F1
#
_entry.id   AF-A0AAI9YIU5-F1
#
_cell.length_a   1.000
_cell.length_b   1.000
_cell.length_c   1.000
_cell.angle_alpha   90.00
_cell.angle_beta   90.00
_cell.angle_gamma   90.00
#
_symmetry.space_group_name_H-M   'P 1'
#
loop_
_entity.id
_entity.type
_entity.pdbx_description
1 polymer ?
#
loop_
_entity_poly.entity_id
_entity_poly.type
_entity_poly.pdbx_seq_one_letter_code
_entity_poly.pdbx_strand_id
1 'polypeptide(L)'
;MNPDTSNFTHSVPTGQGTSIGMSDNILMAWPTTSVMGAFVVAWLILCASVRFRRINALQKRMGYTDRASLAGMSNTDAQLILKHLIEYEFPKFYLLSLQFAIFKTYGFETVSKLIVATKNLADPENAQKRYEDTTIIFGEFSMNPPTSDRALKAISRMNFLHSSYKARNQISNADFLYTLAVCVTEPIHFMRFYEWRDLTDMEVCAIGTHWKAIGDAMDIQYKGYLTQDSWADGIEFVNDITAWAKRYEIEAMKPAGTNIRAGAQLTRMLLWHVPGFAKPFAKEVLTVLMGERVRDTFCFPEPGIVASLTAYAVLVARRFFVRYFMLPRFSPVVFFSDPDPKTGRILHHDYLVHPYYIPATFWNRWGPVALITRLLGGTVPGSEKMMPHGFLVEDIGPKEKMGKGSAELAEGVEMLRCRGRGACPFSG
;
A
#
# COMPACT_ATOMS: atom_id res chain seq x y z
N MET A 1 -30.86 -63.91 86.30
CA MET A 1 -32.29 -64.14 85.98
C MET A 1 -32.40 -64.19 84.47
N ASN A 2 -32.87 -65.33 83.95
CA ASN A 2 -33.25 -65.59 82.55
C ASN A 2 -34.57 -64.86 82.22
N PRO A 3 -35.13 -64.92 81.00
CA PRO A 3 -34.57 -64.82 79.64
C PRO A 3 -35.39 -63.80 78.79
N ASP A 4 -35.09 -63.58 77.51
CA ASP A 4 -36.10 -63.76 76.45
C ASP A 4 -35.53 -63.65 75.04
N THR A 5 -36.05 -64.57 74.22
CA THR A 5 -35.70 -64.97 72.87
C THR A 5 -36.38 -64.12 71.79
N SER A 6 -35.77 -63.92 70.61
CA SER A 6 -36.34 -64.35 69.30
C SER A 6 -35.63 -63.80 68.04
N ASN A 7 -35.26 -64.74 67.16
CA ASN A 7 -35.39 -64.83 65.71
C ASN A 7 -34.95 -63.73 64.71
N PHE A 8 -33.95 -64.12 63.90
CA PHE A 8 -33.83 -64.07 62.43
C PHE A 8 -34.55 -62.96 61.62
N THR A 9 -33.76 -62.18 60.85
CA THR A 9 -33.75 -62.22 59.37
C THR A 9 -32.63 -61.32 58.82
N HIS A 10 -31.88 -61.83 57.84
CA HIS A 10 -30.88 -61.07 57.09
C HIS A 10 -31.54 -60.00 56.22
N SER A 11 -31.16 -58.73 56.40
CA SER A 11 -31.34 -57.68 55.41
C SER A 11 -29.96 -57.19 54.96
N VAL A 12 -29.66 -57.42 53.68
CA VAL A 12 -28.49 -56.90 52.98
C VAL A 12 -28.71 -55.40 52.75
N PRO A 13 -27.85 -54.49 53.24
CA PRO A 13 -27.90 -53.10 52.82
C PRO A 13 -27.26 -53.00 51.43
N THR A 14 -28.08 -52.68 50.42
CA THR A 14 -27.63 -52.20 49.13
C THR A 14 -26.92 -50.85 49.30
N GLY A 15 -25.60 -50.89 49.52
CA GLY A 15 -24.71 -49.75 49.45
C GLY A 15 -24.40 -49.41 48.00
N GLN A 16 -24.82 -48.21 47.60
CA GLN A 16 -24.70 -47.63 46.26
C GLN A 16 -23.28 -47.75 45.69
N GLY A 17 -23.16 -48.37 44.51
CA GLY A 17 -21.98 -48.24 43.67
C GLY A 17 -21.91 -46.81 43.14
N THR A 18 -20.88 -46.08 43.54
CA THR A 18 -20.44 -44.85 42.89
C THR A 18 -19.79 -45.21 41.54
N SER A 19 -20.61 -45.37 40.50
CA SER A 19 -20.12 -45.28 39.13
C SER A 19 -19.80 -43.82 38.84
N ILE A 20 -18.53 -43.45 38.96
CA ILE A 20 -18.01 -42.15 38.52
C ILE A 20 -18.18 -42.13 37.00
N GLY A 21 -19.11 -41.29 36.52
CA GLY A 21 -19.41 -41.09 35.11
C GLY A 21 -18.22 -40.48 34.36
N MET A 22 -17.35 -41.35 33.85
CA MET A 22 -16.29 -40.98 32.90
C MET A 22 -16.75 -41.17 31.43
N SER A 23 -17.88 -41.87 31.21
CA SER A 23 -18.47 -42.15 29.89
C SER A 23 -19.23 -40.96 29.29
N ASP A 24 -19.91 -40.16 30.11
CA ASP A 24 -20.87 -39.17 29.62
C ASP A 24 -20.19 -37.89 29.07
N ASN A 25 -19.00 -37.55 29.58
CA ASN A 25 -18.23 -36.43 29.08
C ASN A 25 -17.52 -36.72 27.74
N ILE A 26 -17.24 -37.99 27.44
CA ILE A 26 -16.59 -38.39 26.18
C ILE A 26 -17.60 -38.40 25.03
N LEU A 27 -18.84 -38.81 25.30
CA LEU A 27 -19.92 -38.85 24.30
C LEU A 27 -20.48 -37.47 23.91
N MET A 28 -20.41 -36.48 24.80
CA MET A 28 -20.82 -35.08 24.52
C MET A 28 -19.76 -34.26 23.77
N ALA A 29 -18.49 -34.67 23.81
CA ALA A 29 -17.40 -33.99 23.11
C ALA A 29 -17.39 -34.26 21.59
N TRP A 30 -17.85 -35.43 21.15
CA TRP A 30 -17.78 -35.85 19.74
C TRP A 30 -18.78 -35.12 18.80
N PRO A 31 -20.03 -34.86 19.21
CA PRO A 31 -20.97 -34.07 18.41
C PRO A 31 -20.50 -32.62 18.27
N THR A 32 -19.95 -32.04 19.34
CA THR A 32 -19.51 -30.63 19.36
C THR A 32 -18.25 -30.43 18.53
N THR A 33 -17.27 -31.34 18.58
CA THR A 33 -16.08 -31.28 17.71
C THR A 33 -16.43 -31.50 16.24
N SER A 34 -17.36 -32.42 15.93
CA SER A 34 -17.78 -32.70 14.55
C SER A 34 -18.56 -31.52 13.95
N VAL A 35 -19.44 -30.88 14.73
CA VAL A 35 -20.17 -29.67 14.32
C VAL A 35 -19.21 -28.50 14.11
N MET A 36 -18.25 -28.27 15.01
CA MET A 36 -17.23 -27.24 14.84
C MET A 36 -16.37 -27.48 13.59
N GLY A 37 -15.98 -28.73 13.34
CA GLY A 37 -15.28 -29.12 12.12
C GLY A 37 -16.09 -28.82 10.86
N ALA A 38 -17.38 -29.14 10.86
CA ALA A 38 -18.28 -28.82 9.74
C ALA A 38 -18.41 -27.31 9.50
N PHE A 39 -18.50 -26.49 10.55
CA PHE A 39 -18.50 -25.03 10.42
C PHE A 39 -17.20 -24.49 9.81
N VAL A 40 -16.04 -24.99 10.24
CA VAL A 40 -14.74 -24.59 9.67
C VAL A 40 -14.67 -24.98 8.20
N VAL A 41 -15.05 -26.20 7.84
CA VAL A 41 -15.07 -26.65 6.43
C VAL A 41 -16.03 -25.81 5.59
N ALA A 42 -17.25 -25.55 6.07
CA ALA A 42 -18.22 -24.70 5.39
C ALA A 42 -17.70 -23.27 5.19
N TRP A 43 -17.03 -22.71 6.20
CA TRP A 43 -16.40 -21.39 6.12
C TRP A 43 -15.27 -21.33 5.08
N LEU A 44 -14.40 -22.35 5.06
CA LEU A 44 -13.33 -22.46 4.08
C LEU A 44 -13.87 -22.60 2.65
N ILE A 45 -14.92 -23.42 2.45
CA ILE A 45 -15.62 -23.55 1.17
C ILE A 45 -16.23 -22.21 0.76
N LEU A 46 -16.89 -21.50 1.68
CA LEU A 46 -17.46 -20.19 1.41
C LEU A 46 -16.36 -19.22 0.95
N CYS A 47 -15.28 -19.07 1.72
CA CYS A 47 -14.15 -18.21 1.39
C CYS A 47 -13.54 -18.56 0.02
N ALA A 48 -13.29 -19.84 -0.24
CA ALA A 48 -12.76 -20.32 -1.50
C ALA A 48 -13.70 -20.01 -2.69
N SER A 49 -15.01 -20.20 -2.50
CA SER A 49 -16.01 -20.00 -3.55
C SER A 49 -16.12 -18.54 -4.00
N VAL A 50 -15.88 -17.58 -3.11
CA VAL A 50 -16.00 -16.14 -3.41
C VAL A 50 -14.67 -15.47 -3.75
N ARG A 51 -13.53 -16.05 -3.34
CA ARG A 51 -12.20 -15.40 -3.39
C ARG A 51 -11.84 -14.81 -4.73
N PHE A 52 -12.05 -15.55 -5.81
CA PHE A 52 -11.65 -15.15 -7.17
C PHE A 52 -12.81 -14.63 -8.01
N ARG A 53 -14.05 -14.63 -7.49
CA ARG A 53 -15.21 -14.21 -8.28
C ARG A 53 -15.04 -12.80 -8.82
N ARG A 54 -14.48 -11.90 -8.02
CA ARG A 54 -14.30 -10.50 -8.40
C ARG A 54 -13.32 -10.32 -9.55
N ILE A 55 -12.11 -10.87 -9.44
CA ILE A 55 -11.11 -10.73 -10.50
C ILE A 55 -11.55 -11.43 -11.79
N ASN A 56 -12.15 -12.62 -11.68
CA ASN A 56 -12.68 -13.34 -12.85
C ASN A 56 -13.82 -12.57 -13.52
N ALA A 57 -14.72 -11.97 -12.73
CA ALA A 57 -15.79 -11.13 -13.25
C ALA A 57 -15.24 -9.84 -13.89
N LEU A 58 -14.22 -9.22 -13.29
CA LEU A 58 -13.57 -8.03 -13.83
C LEU A 58 -12.91 -8.33 -15.17
N GLN A 59 -12.09 -9.39 -15.27
CA GLN A 59 -11.46 -9.80 -16.53
C GLN A 59 -12.49 -10.06 -17.63
N LYS A 60 -13.56 -10.80 -17.32
CA LYS A 60 -14.63 -11.07 -18.29
C LYS A 60 -15.37 -9.81 -18.71
N ARG A 61 -15.66 -8.90 -17.77
CA ARG A 61 -16.38 -7.64 -18.05
C ARG A 61 -15.57 -6.70 -18.93
N MET A 62 -14.26 -6.62 -18.70
CA MET A 62 -13.37 -5.71 -19.42
C MET A 62 -12.86 -6.29 -20.74
N GLY A 63 -13.06 -7.60 -21.00
CA GLY A 63 -12.64 -8.25 -22.26
C GLY A 63 -11.16 -8.61 -22.33
N TYR A 64 -10.41 -8.50 -21.23
CA TYR A 64 -8.97 -8.79 -21.16
C TYR A 64 -8.71 -10.23 -20.68
N THR A 65 -9.08 -11.21 -21.50
CA THR A 65 -9.06 -12.65 -21.13
C THR A 65 -7.81 -13.40 -21.57
N ASP A 66 -7.02 -12.84 -22.48
CA ASP A 66 -5.80 -13.46 -23.02
C ASP A 66 -4.74 -12.42 -23.38
N ARG A 67 -3.53 -12.87 -23.73
CA ARG A 67 -2.39 -11.99 -24.02
C ARG A 67 -2.66 -11.01 -25.16
N ALA A 68 -3.36 -11.44 -26.21
CA ALA A 68 -3.60 -10.63 -27.40
C ALA A 68 -4.60 -9.50 -27.12
N SER A 69 -5.61 -9.78 -26.28
CA SER A 69 -6.59 -8.77 -25.85
C SER A 69 -5.97 -7.57 -25.11
N LEU A 70 -4.73 -7.69 -24.59
CA LEU A 70 -4.06 -6.65 -23.80
C LEU A 70 -3.44 -5.52 -24.63
N ALA A 71 -3.14 -5.73 -25.92
CA ALA A 71 -2.45 -4.76 -26.79
C ALA A 71 -3.20 -3.43 -26.93
N GLY A 72 -4.53 -3.48 -26.85
CA GLY A 72 -5.39 -2.30 -26.97
C GLY A 72 -5.80 -1.66 -25.65
N MET A 73 -5.18 -2.05 -24.51
CA MET A 73 -5.65 -1.58 -23.21
C MET A 73 -5.60 -0.06 -23.09
N SER A 74 -6.78 0.56 -23.04
CA SER A 74 -6.88 2.01 -22.87
C SER A 74 -6.37 2.40 -21.48
N ASN A 75 -5.79 3.61 -21.35
CA ASN A 75 -5.41 4.10 -20.02
C ASN A 75 -6.64 4.28 -19.11
N THR A 76 -7.83 4.49 -19.68
CA THR A 76 -9.09 4.52 -18.93
C THR A 76 -9.37 3.17 -18.25
N ASP A 77 -9.23 2.07 -18.99
CA ASP A 77 -9.41 0.73 -18.42
C ASP A 77 -8.30 0.37 -17.45
N ALA A 78 -7.05 0.69 -17.82
CA ALA A 78 -5.88 0.47 -16.97
C ALA A 78 -6.06 1.15 -15.61
N GLN A 79 -6.52 2.40 -15.59
CA GLN A 79 -6.81 3.15 -14.37
C GLN A 79 -7.94 2.49 -13.55
N LEU A 80 -9.02 2.02 -14.19
CA LEU A 80 -10.11 1.32 -13.48
C LEU A 80 -9.64 0.01 -12.84
N ILE A 81 -8.81 -0.77 -13.54
CA ILE A 81 -8.20 -1.99 -13.00
C ILE A 81 -7.25 -1.66 -11.86
N LEU A 82 -6.45 -0.60 -12.00
CA LEU A 82 -5.54 -0.13 -10.95
C LEU A 82 -6.29 0.34 -9.71
N LYS A 83 -7.35 1.13 -9.87
CA LYS A 83 -8.24 1.55 -8.79
C LYS A 83 -8.81 0.35 -8.04
N HIS A 84 -9.21 -0.69 -8.77
CA HIS A 84 -9.71 -1.92 -8.17
C HIS A 84 -8.65 -2.65 -7.32
N LEU A 85 -7.39 -2.69 -7.78
CA LEU A 85 -6.27 -3.21 -6.99
C LEU A 85 -6.11 -2.43 -5.68
N ILE A 86 -6.18 -1.10 -5.76
CA ILE A 86 -5.95 -0.19 -4.63
C ILE A 86 -7.13 -0.20 -3.64
N GLU A 87 -8.38 -0.21 -4.10
CA GLU A 87 -9.53 -0.04 -3.20
C GLU A 87 -10.08 -1.37 -2.65
N TYR A 88 -9.98 -2.47 -3.41
CA TYR A 88 -10.63 -3.73 -3.07
C TYR A 88 -9.66 -4.86 -2.74
N GLU A 89 -8.63 -5.08 -3.57
CA GLU A 89 -7.80 -6.27 -3.48
C GLU A 89 -6.66 -6.09 -2.47
N PHE A 90 -5.77 -5.12 -2.69
CA PHE A 90 -4.50 -4.98 -1.98
C PHE A 90 -4.24 -3.58 -1.38
N PRO A 91 -5.22 -2.89 -0.75
CA PRO A 91 -5.07 -1.49 -0.32
C PRO A 91 -3.80 -1.21 0.49
N LYS A 92 -3.55 -2.04 1.51
CA LYS A 92 -2.43 -1.80 2.44
C LYS A 92 -1.08 -2.20 1.85
N PHE A 93 -1.01 -3.27 1.06
CA PHE A 93 0.25 -3.71 0.45
C PHE A 93 0.61 -2.93 -0.82
N TYR A 94 -0.37 -2.39 -1.54
CA TYR A 94 -0.14 -1.44 -2.61
C TYR A 94 0.42 -0.12 -2.08
N LEU A 95 -0.13 0.41 -0.98
CA LEU A 95 0.45 1.58 -0.32
C LEU A 95 1.86 1.28 0.22
N LEU A 96 2.04 0.14 0.88
CA LEU A 96 3.33 -0.25 1.44
C LEU A 96 4.40 -0.43 0.36
N SER A 97 4.06 -1.03 -0.79
CA SER A 97 5.03 -1.20 -1.88
C SER A 97 5.51 0.16 -2.43
N LEU A 98 4.61 1.15 -2.54
CA LEU A 98 4.99 2.50 -2.92
C LEU A 98 5.85 3.20 -1.85
N GLN A 99 5.64 2.94 -0.56
CA GLN A 99 6.55 3.41 0.49
C GLN A 99 7.97 2.83 0.33
N PHE A 100 8.08 1.57 -0.11
CA PHE A 100 9.37 0.96 -0.42
C PHE A 100 9.98 1.48 -1.74
N ALA A 101 9.15 1.80 -2.73
CA ALA A 101 9.59 2.52 -3.93
C ALA A 101 10.26 3.85 -3.58
N ILE A 102 9.70 4.58 -2.59
CA ILE A 102 10.31 5.81 -2.09
C ILE A 102 11.69 5.53 -1.47
N PHE A 103 11.87 4.48 -0.66
CA PHE A 103 13.21 4.13 -0.17
C PHE A 103 14.20 3.88 -1.30
N LYS A 104 13.80 3.15 -2.34
CA LYS A 104 14.68 2.88 -3.47
C LYS A 104 15.15 4.15 -4.16
N THR A 105 14.27 5.14 -4.37
CA THR A 105 14.70 6.41 -4.98
C THR A 105 15.72 7.15 -4.12
N TYR A 106 15.66 7.03 -2.79
CA TYR A 106 16.61 7.68 -1.87
C TYR A 106 17.96 6.96 -1.76
N GLY A 107 18.08 5.78 -2.37
CA GLY A 107 19.35 5.06 -2.50
C GLY A 107 20.32 5.69 -3.52
N PHE A 108 19.86 6.66 -4.31
CA PHE A 108 20.68 7.41 -5.26
C PHE A 108 21.16 8.73 -4.64
N GLU A 109 22.46 8.99 -4.74
CA GLU A 109 23.06 10.20 -4.15
C GLU A 109 22.52 11.49 -4.78
N THR A 110 22.23 11.49 -6.09
CA THR A 110 21.61 12.61 -6.82
C THR A 110 20.29 13.05 -6.17
N VAL A 111 19.45 12.08 -5.82
CA VAL A 111 18.15 12.31 -5.19
C VAL A 111 18.30 12.67 -3.71
N SER A 112 19.13 11.94 -2.96
CA SER A 112 19.30 12.17 -1.51
C SER A 112 19.95 13.53 -1.21
N LYS A 113 20.89 14.00 -2.04
CA LYS A 113 21.44 15.36 -1.97
C LYS A 113 20.35 16.42 -2.06
N LEU A 114 19.43 16.29 -3.01
CA LEU A 114 18.33 17.24 -3.20
C LEU A 114 17.36 17.22 -2.00
N ILE A 115 17.05 16.04 -1.48
CA ILE A 115 16.20 15.88 -0.29
C ILE A 115 16.81 16.56 0.94
N VAL A 116 18.11 16.37 1.15
CA VAL A 116 18.82 16.99 2.27
C VAL A 116 18.90 18.51 2.08
N ALA A 117 19.21 18.99 0.87
CA ALA A 117 19.34 20.41 0.56
C ALA A 117 18.02 21.16 0.71
N THR A 118 16.91 20.58 0.25
CA THR A 118 15.58 21.23 0.31
C THR A 118 14.97 21.19 1.72
N LYS A 119 15.48 20.35 2.63
CA LYS A 119 14.94 20.09 3.98
C LYS A 119 13.50 19.59 4.03
N ASN A 120 12.77 19.59 2.91
CA ASN A 120 11.36 19.21 2.84
C ASN A 120 11.07 17.80 3.33
N LEU A 121 12.05 16.87 3.24
CA LEU A 121 11.92 15.53 3.80
C LEU A 121 13.02 15.17 4.82
N ALA A 122 14.18 15.83 4.79
CA ALA A 122 15.24 15.59 5.77
C ALA A 122 14.97 16.23 7.14
N ASP A 123 14.03 17.19 7.21
CA ASP A 123 13.58 17.86 8.43
C ASP A 123 12.26 17.24 8.93
N PRO A 124 12.23 16.66 10.14
CA PRO A 124 11.02 16.06 10.72
C PRO A 124 9.78 16.96 10.67
N GLU A 125 9.93 18.29 10.81
CA GLU A 125 8.78 19.21 10.82
C GLU A 125 8.08 19.33 9.47
N ASN A 126 8.82 19.20 8.37
CA ASN A 126 8.30 19.36 7.00
C ASN A 126 8.00 18.02 6.34
N ALA A 127 8.73 16.98 6.73
CA ALA A 127 8.72 15.68 6.07
C ALA A 127 7.36 14.98 6.14
N GLN A 128 6.59 15.26 7.20
CA GLN A 128 5.25 14.71 7.39
C GLN A 128 4.26 15.24 6.34
N LYS A 129 4.19 16.56 6.15
CA LYS A 129 3.37 17.16 5.09
C LYS A 129 3.85 16.72 3.72
N ARG A 130 5.17 16.69 3.49
CA ARG A 130 5.75 16.28 2.20
C ARG A 130 5.37 14.85 1.82
N TYR A 131 5.36 13.94 2.78
CA TYR A 131 4.90 12.56 2.60
C TYR A 131 3.41 12.51 2.25
N GLU A 132 2.59 13.24 3.01
CA GLU A 132 1.15 13.31 2.77
C GLU A 132 0.82 13.90 1.39
N ASP A 133 1.45 15.01 1.01
CA ASP A 133 1.34 15.65 -0.30
C ASP A 133 1.66 14.68 -1.45
N THR A 134 2.64 13.80 -1.25
CA THR A 134 3.00 12.76 -2.22
C THR A 134 1.89 11.71 -2.33
N THR A 135 1.35 11.27 -1.19
CA THR A 135 0.23 10.31 -1.13
C THR A 135 -1.00 10.86 -1.85
N ILE A 136 -1.30 12.15 -1.66
CA ILE A 136 -2.40 12.83 -2.35
C ILE A 136 -2.17 12.84 -3.86
N ILE A 137 -1.03 13.32 -4.33
CA ILE A 137 -0.75 13.39 -5.78
C ILE A 137 -0.89 12.01 -6.42
N PHE A 138 -0.30 10.97 -5.81
CA PHE A 138 -0.39 9.59 -6.31
C PHE A 138 -1.82 9.09 -6.33
N GLY A 139 -2.58 9.31 -5.25
CA GLY A 139 -3.96 8.88 -5.15
C GLY A 139 -4.86 9.56 -6.18
N GLU A 140 -4.71 10.88 -6.36
CA GLU A 140 -5.53 11.68 -7.27
C GLU A 140 -5.38 11.24 -8.73
N PHE A 141 -4.16 10.98 -9.23
CA PHE A 141 -4.01 10.53 -10.62
C PHE A 141 -4.22 9.02 -10.82
N SER A 142 -4.08 8.20 -9.76
CA SER A 142 -4.21 6.74 -9.89
C SER A 142 -5.64 6.23 -9.71
N MET A 143 -6.48 6.95 -8.95
CA MET A 143 -7.85 6.50 -8.60
C MET A 143 -8.97 7.31 -9.26
N ASN A 144 -8.64 8.35 -10.02
CA ASN A 144 -9.59 9.11 -10.83
C ASN A 144 -9.38 8.86 -12.32
N PRO A 145 -10.43 8.99 -13.17
CA PRO A 145 -10.29 8.80 -14.60
C PRO A 145 -9.17 9.66 -15.20
N PRO A 146 -8.37 9.17 -16.16
CA PRO A 146 -7.18 9.87 -16.66
C PRO A 146 -7.42 11.26 -17.27
N THR A 147 -8.65 11.50 -17.74
CA THR A 147 -9.11 12.75 -18.35
C THR A 147 -9.91 13.64 -17.38
N SER A 148 -10.13 13.19 -16.14
CA SER A 148 -10.83 13.96 -15.12
C SER A 148 -9.99 15.13 -14.61
N ASP A 149 -10.66 16.22 -14.23
CA ASP A 149 -10.01 17.39 -13.65
C ASP A 149 -9.12 17.05 -12.45
N ARG A 150 -9.52 16.07 -11.64
CA ARG A 150 -8.75 15.60 -10.48
C ARG A 150 -7.38 15.05 -10.89
N ALA A 151 -7.36 14.10 -11.83
CA ALA A 151 -6.13 13.51 -12.32
C ALA A 151 -5.25 14.54 -13.04
N LEU A 152 -5.83 15.39 -13.89
CA LEU A 152 -5.10 16.40 -14.65
C LEU A 152 -4.48 17.47 -13.74
N LYS A 153 -5.24 17.98 -12.76
CA LYS A 153 -4.72 18.94 -11.78
C LYS A 153 -3.61 18.33 -10.93
N ALA A 154 -3.74 17.09 -10.48
CA ALA A 154 -2.68 16.43 -9.70
C ALA A 154 -1.37 16.30 -10.48
N ILE A 155 -1.44 15.89 -11.75
CA ILE A 155 -0.23 15.78 -12.61
C ILE A 155 0.34 17.15 -12.94
N SER A 156 -0.51 18.11 -13.29
CA SER A 156 -0.06 19.49 -13.55
C SER A 156 0.61 20.09 -12.31
N ARG A 157 0.07 19.85 -11.11
CA ARG A 157 0.67 20.28 -9.84
C ARG A 157 2.01 19.61 -9.60
N MET A 158 2.11 18.30 -9.82
CA MET A 158 3.36 17.56 -9.73
C MET A 158 4.42 18.12 -10.69
N ASN A 159 4.04 18.38 -11.95
CA ASN A 159 4.93 18.94 -12.96
C ASN A 159 5.40 20.35 -12.56
N PHE A 160 4.52 21.20 -12.04
CA PHE A 160 4.88 22.51 -11.50
C PHE A 160 5.88 22.40 -10.34
N LEU A 161 5.66 21.48 -9.39
CA LEU A 161 6.56 21.30 -8.25
C LEU A 161 7.95 20.80 -8.68
N HIS A 162 8.02 20.04 -9.77
CA HIS A 162 9.28 19.53 -10.33
C HIS A 162 9.95 20.46 -11.36
N SER A 163 9.22 21.40 -11.97
CA SER A 163 9.67 22.18 -13.13
C SER A 163 10.99 22.91 -12.89
N SER A 164 11.12 23.60 -11.76
CA SER A 164 12.33 24.37 -11.44
C SER A 164 13.56 23.49 -11.20
N TYR A 165 13.37 22.25 -10.75
CA TYR A 165 14.46 21.30 -10.54
C TYR A 165 14.87 20.64 -11.87
N LYS A 166 13.88 20.31 -12.72
CA LYS A 166 14.09 19.82 -14.09
C LYS A 166 14.84 20.86 -14.93
N ALA A 167 14.40 22.12 -14.91
CA ALA A 167 15.03 23.23 -15.65
C ALA A 167 16.47 23.52 -15.21
N ARG A 168 16.81 23.27 -13.95
CA ARG A 168 18.18 23.40 -13.40
C ARG A 168 19.00 22.11 -13.46
N ASN A 169 18.48 21.07 -14.12
CA ASN A 169 19.08 19.73 -14.21
C ASN A 169 19.47 19.14 -12.84
N GLN A 170 18.69 19.46 -11.80
CA GLN A 170 18.87 18.92 -10.44
C GLN A 170 18.14 17.59 -10.24
N ILE A 171 17.16 17.30 -11.10
CA ILE A 171 16.54 15.98 -11.25
C ILE A 171 16.75 15.61 -12.71
N SER A 172 17.60 14.62 -12.95
CA SER A 172 17.92 14.15 -14.29
C SER A 172 16.77 13.32 -14.87
N ASN A 173 16.81 13.06 -16.18
CA ASN A 173 15.86 12.12 -16.79
C ASN A 173 15.99 10.71 -16.18
N ALA A 174 17.20 10.27 -15.84
CA ALA A 174 17.43 8.98 -15.19
C ALA A 174 16.77 8.91 -13.80
N ASP A 175 16.81 10.00 -13.02
CA ASP A 175 16.14 10.06 -11.71
C ASP A 175 14.61 9.97 -11.86
N PHE A 176 14.04 10.66 -12.86
CA PHE A 176 12.61 10.55 -13.19
C PHE A 176 12.23 9.15 -13.66
N LEU A 177 12.99 8.58 -14.60
CA LEU A 177 12.73 7.25 -15.16
C LEU A 177 12.88 6.16 -14.09
N TYR A 178 13.84 6.29 -13.16
CA TYR A 178 13.99 5.35 -12.05
C TYR A 178 12.83 5.45 -11.07
N THR A 179 12.39 6.67 -10.75
CA THR A 179 11.20 6.88 -9.91
C THR A 179 9.97 6.24 -10.56
N LEU A 180 9.78 6.42 -11.87
CA LEU A 180 8.72 5.77 -12.63
C LEU A 180 8.83 4.25 -12.56
N ALA A 181 10.04 3.71 -12.76
CA ALA A 181 10.30 2.28 -12.73
C ALA A 181 9.89 1.66 -11.40
N VAL A 182 10.29 2.23 -10.26
CA VAL A 182 9.93 1.66 -8.95
C VAL A 182 8.43 1.78 -8.63
N CYS A 183 7.73 2.77 -9.19
CA CYS A 183 6.28 2.85 -9.10
C CYS A 183 5.57 1.72 -9.86
N VAL A 184 6.22 1.16 -10.89
CA VAL A 184 5.76 -0.03 -11.63
C VAL A 184 6.20 -1.32 -10.94
N THR A 185 7.49 -1.45 -10.63
CA THR A 185 8.08 -2.73 -10.22
C THR A 185 7.76 -3.11 -8.79
N GLU A 186 7.70 -2.16 -7.86
CA GLU A 186 7.49 -2.49 -6.45
C GLU A 186 6.09 -3.04 -6.17
N PRO A 187 4.98 -2.46 -6.69
CA PRO A 187 3.67 -3.10 -6.54
C PRO A 187 3.61 -4.52 -7.11
N ILE A 188 4.20 -4.76 -8.29
CA ILE A 188 4.22 -6.10 -8.89
C ILE A 188 5.03 -7.07 -8.01
N HIS A 189 6.19 -6.64 -7.52
CA HIS A 189 7.05 -7.42 -6.64
C HIS A 189 6.34 -7.76 -5.32
N PHE A 190 5.79 -6.77 -4.63
CA PHE A 190 5.12 -6.95 -3.35
C PHE A 190 3.93 -7.90 -3.46
N MET A 191 3.15 -7.80 -4.53
CA MET A 191 1.95 -8.63 -4.67
C MET A 191 2.32 -10.09 -4.90
N ARG A 192 3.37 -10.34 -5.68
CA ARG A 192 3.91 -11.68 -5.91
C ARG A 192 4.47 -12.34 -4.64
N PHE A 193 5.24 -11.60 -3.86
CA PHE A 193 5.96 -12.18 -2.73
C PHE A 193 5.17 -12.16 -1.42
N TYR A 194 4.34 -11.15 -1.20
CA TYR A 194 3.77 -10.87 0.13
C TYR A 194 2.24 -10.85 0.19
N GLU A 195 1.55 -10.82 -0.95
CA GLU A 195 0.08 -10.92 -0.98
C GLU A 195 -0.43 -12.33 -1.22
N TRP A 196 -1.73 -12.49 -1.01
CA TRP A 196 -2.39 -13.80 -1.06
C TRP A 196 -2.47 -14.44 -2.46
N ARG A 197 -2.24 -13.65 -3.52
CA ARG A 197 -2.09 -14.10 -4.90
C ARG A 197 -1.18 -13.16 -5.68
N ASP A 198 -0.62 -13.68 -6.76
CA ASP A 198 0.06 -12.89 -7.76
C ASP A 198 -0.95 -12.04 -8.56
N LEU A 199 -0.44 -11.00 -9.22
CA LEU A 199 -1.21 -10.22 -10.19
C LEU A 199 -1.44 -11.05 -11.45
N THR A 200 -2.61 -10.88 -12.05
CA THR A 200 -2.91 -11.42 -13.39
C THR A 200 -2.22 -10.61 -14.47
N ASP A 201 -2.06 -11.16 -15.67
CA ASP A 201 -1.51 -10.43 -16.83
C ASP A 201 -2.29 -9.15 -17.14
N MET A 202 -3.62 -9.16 -16.99
CA MET A 202 -4.46 -7.95 -17.13
C MET A 202 -4.04 -6.87 -16.11
N GLU A 203 -3.81 -7.25 -14.85
CA GLU A 203 -3.42 -6.32 -13.80
C GLU A 203 -2.00 -5.78 -13.99
N VAL A 204 -1.05 -6.62 -14.44
CA VAL A 204 0.31 -6.19 -14.79
C VAL A 204 0.30 -5.25 -15.99
N CYS A 205 -0.47 -5.58 -17.04
CA CYS A 205 -0.65 -4.70 -18.20
C CYS A 205 -1.23 -3.35 -17.76
N ALA A 206 -2.27 -3.35 -16.91
CA ALA A 206 -2.88 -2.13 -16.41
C ALA A 206 -1.89 -1.24 -15.63
N ILE A 207 -1.06 -1.82 -14.77
CA ILE A 207 0.00 -1.07 -14.08
C ILE A 207 0.96 -0.45 -15.10
N GLY A 208 1.45 -1.24 -16.07
CA GLY A 208 2.36 -0.76 -17.11
C GLY A 208 1.76 0.36 -17.97
N THR A 209 0.55 0.16 -18.47
CA THR A 209 -0.21 1.13 -19.27
C THR A 209 -0.44 2.43 -18.51
N HIS A 210 -0.90 2.35 -17.26
CA HIS A 210 -1.18 3.53 -16.45
C HIS A 210 0.09 4.34 -16.18
N TRP A 211 1.15 3.69 -15.70
CA TRP A 211 2.39 4.37 -15.37
C TRP A 211 3.12 4.89 -16.60
N LYS A 212 3.09 4.19 -17.74
CA LYS A 212 3.61 4.74 -19.00
C LYS A 212 2.89 6.04 -19.38
N ALA A 213 1.56 6.09 -19.24
CA ALA A 213 0.78 7.31 -19.49
C ALA A 213 1.04 8.44 -18.47
N ILE A 214 1.54 8.13 -17.26
CA ILE A 214 2.05 9.12 -16.31
C ILE A 214 3.44 9.61 -16.74
N GLY A 215 4.34 8.71 -17.13
CA GLY A 215 5.67 9.05 -17.62
C GLY A 215 5.64 9.98 -18.83
N ASP A 216 4.74 9.70 -19.79
CA ASP A 216 4.51 10.54 -20.96
C ASP A 216 3.98 11.94 -20.57
N ALA A 217 3.12 12.00 -19.55
CA ALA A 217 2.57 13.26 -19.04
C ALA A 217 3.60 14.10 -18.25
N MET A 218 4.72 13.50 -17.86
CA MET A 218 5.88 14.16 -17.23
C MET A 218 7.00 14.46 -18.23
N ASP A 219 6.80 14.13 -19.51
CA ASP A 219 7.78 14.19 -20.60
C ASP A 219 9.08 13.44 -20.25
N ILE A 220 8.96 12.25 -19.65
CA ILE A 220 10.09 11.36 -19.38
C ILE A 220 10.56 10.74 -20.69
N GLN A 221 11.86 10.78 -20.93
CA GLN A 221 12.47 10.24 -22.13
C GLN A 221 12.86 8.78 -21.90
N TYR A 222 12.45 7.89 -22.81
CA TYR A 222 12.76 6.46 -22.75
C TYR A 222 13.93 6.07 -23.66
N LYS A 223 14.04 6.74 -24.82
CA LYS A 223 15.07 6.49 -25.82
C LYS A 223 16.46 6.67 -25.23
N GLY A 224 17.33 5.69 -25.48
CA GLY A 224 18.70 5.65 -24.94
C GLY A 224 18.80 5.11 -23.51
N TYR A 225 17.68 4.88 -22.83
CA TYR A 225 17.63 4.21 -21.52
C TYR A 225 17.04 2.80 -21.66
N LEU A 226 15.86 2.70 -22.27
CA LEU A 226 15.17 1.44 -22.50
C LEU A 226 15.65 0.78 -23.79
N THR A 227 15.41 -0.53 -23.92
CA THR A 227 15.89 -1.31 -25.07
C THR A 227 15.04 -1.09 -26.32
N GLN A 228 13.81 -0.62 -26.15
CA GLN A 228 12.86 -0.37 -27.23
C GLN A 228 12.33 1.08 -27.15
N ASP A 229 11.97 1.62 -28.32
CA ASP A 229 11.31 2.93 -28.44
C ASP A 229 9.77 2.80 -28.48
N SER A 230 9.25 1.58 -28.63
CA SER A 230 7.82 1.25 -28.65
C SER A 230 7.60 -0.14 -28.07
N TRP A 231 6.43 -0.37 -27.46
CA TRP A 231 6.04 -1.64 -26.85
C TRP A 231 4.65 -2.03 -27.34
N ALA A 232 4.37 -3.32 -27.46
CA ALA A 232 3.06 -3.81 -27.86
C ALA A 232 1.97 -3.56 -26.80
N ASP A 233 2.36 -3.50 -25.53
CA ASP A 233 1.46 -3.29 -24.40
C ASP A 233 2.22 -2.97 -23.09
N GLY A 234 1.44 -2.81 -22.02
CA GLY A 234 1.95 -2.53 -20.68
C GLY A 234 2.86 -3.61 -20.10
N ILE A 235 2.69 -4.90 -20.44
CA ILE A 235 3.56 -5.97 -19.91
C ILE A 235 4.95 -5.86 -20.52
N GLU A 236 5.04 -5.61 -21.83
CA GLU A 236 6.32 -5.46 -22.50
C GLU A 236 7.07 -4.21 -21.99
N PHE A 237 6.37 -3.09 -21.81
CA PHE A 237 6.92 -1.90 -21.15
C PHE A 237 7.42 -2.20 -19.73
N VAL A 238 6.62 -2.93 -18.92
CA VAL A 238 7.02 -3.38 -17.58
C VAL A 238 8.30 -4.19 -17.62
N ASN A 239 8.44 -5.12 -18.56
CA ASN A 239 9.63 -5.96 -18.68
C ASN A 239 10.87 -5.14 -19.02
N ASP A 240 10.77 -4.23 -19.98
CA ASP A 240 11.88 -3.38 -20.44
C ASP A 240 12.34 -2.43 -19.32
N ILE A 241 11.39 -1.70 -18.70
CA ILE A 241 11.72 -0.77 -17.60
C ILE A 241 12.25 -1.51 -16.37
N THR A 242 11.77 -2.73 -16.10
CA THR A 242 12.32 -3.59 -15.03
C THR A 242 13.76 -3.99 -15.32
N ALA A 243 14.05 -4.38 -16.56
CA ALA A 243 15.40 -4.77 -16.97
C ALA A 243 16.37 -3.58 -16.88
N TRP A 244 15.94 -2.40 -17.34
CA TRP A 244 16.72 -1.17 -17.20
C TRP A 244 16.95 -0.81 -15.73
N ALA A 245 15.91 -0.78 -14.90
CA ALA A 245 16.03 -0.41 -13.49
C ALA A 245 17.01 -1.31 -12.75
N LYS A 246 16.99 -2.63 -13.00
CA LYS A 246 17.95 -3.58 -12.41
C LYS A 246 19.40 -3.25 -12.77
N ARG A 247 19.68 -2.89 -14.03
CA ARG A 247 21.02 -2.49 -14.47
C ARG A 247 21.42 -1.16 -13.83
N TYR A 248 20.53 -0.17 -13.88
CA TYR A 248 20.78 1.16 -13.32
C TYR A 248 21.04 1.12 -11.80
N GLU A 249 20.34 0.26 -11.06
CA GLU A 249 20.61 0.03 -9.64
C GLU A 249 22.02 -0.51 -9.39
N ILE A 250 22.52 -1.44 -10.21
CA ILE A 250 23.87 -1.99 -10.08
C ILE A 250 24.91 -0.90 -10.36
N GLU A 251 24.66 -0.09 -11.38
CA GLU A 251 25.60 0.94 -11.86
C GLU A 251 25.67 2.14 -10.90
N ALA A 252 24.53 2.68 -10.48
CA ALA A 252 24.44 4.01 -9.87
C ALA A 252 23.94 4.03 -8.41
N MET A 253 23.29 2.96 -7.91
CA MET A 253 22.80 2.93 -6.53
C MET A 253 23.93 2.54 -5.57
N LYS A 254 24.64 3.55 -5.04
CA LYS A 254 25.83 3.37 -4.18
C LYS A 254 25.63 3.98 -2.80
N PRO A 255 26.30 3.46 -1.75
CA PRO A 255 26.31 4.09 -0.44
C PRO A 255 26.84 5.53 -0.51
N ALA A 256 26.12 6.46 0.12
CA ALA A 256 26.52 7.85 0.24
C ALA A 256 26.08 8.41 1.59
N GLY A 257 26.86 9.32 2.18
CA GLY A 257 26.54 9.90 3.48
C GLY A 257 25.19 10.62 3.53
N THR A 258 24.76 11.22 2.41
CA THR A 258 23.44 11.86 2.29
C THR A 258 22.29 10.87 2.30
N ASN A 259 22.49 9.64 1.80
CA ASN A 259 21.47 8.59 1.82
C ASN A 259 21.08 8.23 3.26
N ILE A 260 22.07 8.09 4.15
CA ILE A 260 21.87 7.73 5.56
C ILE A 260 20.85 8.66 6.22
N ARG A 261 20.99 9.98 6.03
CA ARG A 261 20.09 10.97 6.61
C ARG A 261 18.67 10.85 6.06
N ALA A 262 18.52 10.69 4.74
CA ALA A 262 17.20 10.53 4.11
C ALA A 262 16.51 9.23 4.54
N GLY A 263 17.22 8.09 4.49
CA GLY A 263 16.72 6.79 4.90
C GLY A 263 16.34 6.72 6.38
N ALA A 264 17.12 7.36 7.26
CA ALA A 264 16.82 7.43 8.69
C ALA A 264 15.50 8.17 8.97
N GLN A 265 15.20 9.26 8.25
CA GLN A 265 13.94 9.99 8.45
C GLN A 265 12.73 9.20 7.97
N LEU A 266 12.81 8.57 6.78
CA LEU A 266 11.71 7.73 6.30
C LEU A 266 11.48 6.51 7.21
N THR A 267 12.55 5.90 7.71
CA THR A 267 12.46 4.83 8.72
C THR A 267 11.73 5.29 9.98
N ARG A 268 12.03 6.50 10.47
CA ARG A 268 11.33 7.08 11.64
C ARG A 268 9.84 7.28 11.40
N MET A 269 9.45 7.69 10.19
CA MET A 269 8.04 7.83 9.81
C MET A 269 7.30 6.50 9.80
N LEU A 270 7.89 5.47 9.18
CA LEU A 270 7.23 4.16 9.09
C LEU A 270 7.14 3.46 10.45
N LEU A 271 8.13 3.68 11.32
CA LEU A 271 8.13 3.15 12.68
C LEU A 271 7.46 4.09 13.69
N TRP A 272 6.71 5.08 13.22
CA TRP A 272 6.11 6.10 14.09
C TRP A 272 5.19 5.50 15.15
N HIS A 273 4.28 4.60 14.73
CA HIS A 273 3.32 3.94 15.62
C HIS A 273 3.92 2.79 16.46
N VAL A 274 5.20 2.47 16.27
CA VAL A 274 5.87 1.41 17.01
C VAL A 274 6.29 1.93 18.39
N PRO A 275 5.90 1.26 19.50
CA PRO A 275 6.36 1.63 20.84
C PRO A 275 7.88 1.69 20.94
N GLY A 276 8.42 2.61 21.75
CA GLY A 276 9.85 2.87 21.85
C GLY A 276 10.71 1.61 22.08
N PHE A 277 10.24 0.68 22.94
CA PHE A 277 10.94 -0.57 23.24
C PHE A 277 11.02 -1.53 22.04
N ALA A 278 10.07 -1.48 21.11
CA ALA A 278 10.01 -2.36 19.94
C ALA A 278 10.67 -1.76 18.70
N LYS A 279 10.99 -0.45 18.70
CA LYS A 279 11.57 0.24 17.54
C LYS A 279 12.87 -0.39 17.01
N PRO A 280 13.84 -0.83 17.84
CA PRO A 280 15.06 -1.45 17.32
C PRO A 280 14.78 -2.72 16.52
N PHE A 281 13.96 -3.62 17.06
CA PHE A 281 13.58 -4.86 16.38
C PHE A 281 12.72 -4.61 15.14
N ALA A 282 11.76 -3.68 15.24
CA ALA A 282 10.92 -3.30 14.09
C ALA A 282 11.75 -2.68 12.95
N LYS A 283 12.84 -1.96 13.28
CA LYS A 283 13.78 -1.47 12.29
C LYS A 283 14.50 -2.61 11.57
N GLU A 284 14.95 -3.64 12.28
CA GLU A 284 15.53 -4.83 11.64
C GLU A 284 14.52 -5.49 10.69
N VAL A 285 13.28 -5.72 11.16
CA VAL A 285 12.19 -6.28 10.33
C VAL A 285 11.94 -5.43 9.08
N LEU A 286 11.92 -4.09 9.21
CA LEU A 286 11.78 -3.20 8.06
C LEU A 286 12.93 -3.38 7.06
N THR A 287 14.18 -3.48 7.54
CA THR A 287 15.35 -3.65 6.67
C THR A 287 15.43 -5.00 5.97
N VAL A 288 14.74 -6.04 6.48
CA VAL A 288 14.61 -7.33 5.78
C VAL A 288 13.91 -7.13 4.43
N LEU A 289 12.83 -6.34 4.41
CA LEU A 289 12.03 -6.11 3.21
C LEU A 289 12.69 -5.16 2.21
N MET A 290 13.69 -4.39 2.64
CA MET A 290 14.44 -3.47 1.75
C MET A 290 15.34 -4.25 0.78
N GLY A 291 15.75 -5.47 1.14
CA GLY A 291 16.80 -6.20 0.44
C GLY A 291 18.19 -5.61 0.66
N GLU A 292 19.21 -6.39 0.29
CA GLU A 292 20.63 -6.09 0.53
C GLU A 292 21.06 -4.75 -0.06
N ARG A 293 20.85 -4.54 -1.38
CA ARG A 293 21.33 -3.33 -2.07
C ARG A 293 20.81 -2.04 -1.45
N VAL A 294 19.51 -1.94 -1.20
CA VAL A 294 18.90 -0.72 -0.63
C VAL A 294 19.41 -0.50 0.80
N ARG A 295 19.51 -1.57 1.59
CA ARG A 295 20.04 -1.52 2.95
C ARG A 295 21.49 -0.99 2.98
N ASP A 296 22.33 -1.48 2.09
CA ASP A 296 23.74 -1.08 1.97
C ASP A 296 23.85 0.39 1.58
N THR A 297 22.96 0.90 0.72
CA THR A 297 23.00 2.32 0.31
C THR A 297 22.72 3.29 1.45
N PHE A 298 21.99 2.83 2.47
CA PHE A 298 21.71 3.56 3.71
C PHE A 298 22.68 3.22 4.85
N CYS A 299 23.65 2.33 4.61
CA CYS A 299 24.54 1.79 5.64
C CYS A 299 23.77 1.20 6.84
N PHE A 300 22.61 0.59 6.59
CA PHE A 300 21.89 -0.12 7.63
C PHE A 300 22.59 -1.46 7.91
N PRO A 301 22.68 -1.90 9.18
CA PRO A 301 23.28 -3.18 9.51
C PRO A 301 22.45 -4.32 8.94
N GLU A 302 23.09 -5.46 8.71
CA GLU A 302 22.38 -6.69 8.37
C GLU A 302 21.38 -7.06 9.50
N PRO A 303 20.11 -7.35 9.16
CA PRO A 303 19.11 -7.70 10.16
C PRO A 303 19.43 -9.06 10.77
N GLY A 304 19.15 -9.23 12.06
CA GLY A 304 19.34 -10.50 12.72
C GLY A 304 18.49 -11.62 12.10
N ILE A 305 18.95 -12.86 12.25
CA ILE A 305 18.22 -14.06 11.76
C ILE A 305 16.80 -14.10 12.33
N VAL A 306 16.62 -13.73 13.61
CA VAL A 306 15.32 -13.70 14.27
C VAL A 306 14.38 -12.67 13.62
N ALA A 307 14.87 -11.48 13.28
CA ALA A 307 14.07 -10.46 12.61
C ALA A 307 13.67 -10.92 11.20
N SER A 308 14.59 -11.54 10.48
CA SER A 308 14.34 -12.13 9.15
C SER A 308 13.28 -13.22 9.19
N LEU A 309 13.43 -14.20 10.10
CA LEU A 309 12.45 -15.27 10.31
C LEU A 309 11.09 -14.70 10.70
N THR A 310 11.06 -13.71 11.59
CA THR A 310 9.81 -13.07 12.03
C THR A 310 9.13 -12.36 10.87
N ALA A 311 9.86 -11.57 10.08
CA ALA A 311 9.33 -10.85 8.93
C ALA A 311 8.66 -11.81 7.93
N TYR A 312 9.39 -12.84 7.49
CA TYR A 312 8.87 -13.80 6.51
C TYR A 312 7.76 -14.69 7.09
N ALA A 313 7.88 -15.15 8.34
CA ALA A 313 6.85 -15.99 8.96
C ALA A 313 5.53 -15.23 9.11
N VAL A 314 5.56 -13.97 9.55
CA VAL A 314 4.35 -13.13 9.66
C VAL A 314 3.72 -12.89 8.29
N LEU A 315 4.52 -12.62 7.27
CA LEU A 315 4.03 -12.41 5.90
C LEU A 315 3.42 -13.68 5.29
N VAL A 316 4.05 -14.83 5.47
CA VAL A 316 3.53 -16.13 5.03
C VAL A 316 2.24 -16.49 5.77
N ALA A 317 2.22 -16.34 7.09
CA ALA A 317 1.03 -16.59 7.89
C ALA A 317 -0.14 -15.66 7.48
N ARG A 318 0.13 -14.37 7.28
CA ARG A 318 -0.85 -13.41 6.77
C ARG A 318 -1.36 -13.83 5.40
N ARG A 319 -0.47 -14.13 4.45
CA ARG A 319 -0.82 -14.59 3.10
C ARG A 319 -1.75 -15.79 3.15
N PHE A 320 -1.42 -16.79 3.96
CA PHE A 320 -2.26 -17.98 4.16
C PHE A 320 -3.62 -17.62 4.78
N PHE A 321 -3.64 -16.81 5.82
CA PHE A 321 -4.87 -16.41 6.49
C PHE A 321 -5.82 -15.61 5.57
N VAL A 322 -5.28 -14.60 4.88
CA VAL A 322 -6.05 -13.79 3.92
C VAL A 322 -6.59 -14.67 2.79
N ARG A 323 -5.78 -15.61 2.29
CA ARG A 323 -6.16 -16.52 1.21
C ARG A 323 -7.35 -17.41 1.57
N TYR A 324 -7.30 -18.06 2.72
CA TYR A 324 -8.20 -19.16 3.05
C TYR A 324 -9.31 -18.80 4.06
N PHE A 325 -9.08 -17.81 4.94
CA PHE A 325 -9.97 -17.56 6.10
C PHE A 325 -10.73 -16.24 6.07
N MET A 326 -10.31 -15.23 5.28
CA MET A 326 -10.96 -13.90 5.29
C MET A 326 -11.89 -13.70 4.10
N LEU A 327 -13.16 -13.31 4.24
CA LEU A 327 -13.96 -12.99 3.04
C LEU A 327 -13.36 -11.79 2.23
N PRO A 328 -13.54 -11.75 0.89
CA PRO A 328 -13.22 -10.56 0.10
C PRO A 328 -13.99 -9.33 0.59
N ARG A 329 -13.41 -8.13 0.46
CA ARG A 329 -14.05 -6.87 0.90
C ARG A 329 -15.35 -6.60 0.16
N PHE A 330 -16.46 -6.38 0.85
CA PHE A 330 -17.73 -6.09 0.17
C PHE A 330 -17.84 -4.64 -0.32
N SER A 331 -17.07 -3.73 0.25
CA SER A 331 -17.01 -2.31 -0.09
C SER A 331 -15.58 -1.86 -0.39
N PRO A 332 -15.40 -0.80 -1.19
CA PRO A 332 -14.08 -0.24 -1.45
C PRO A 332 -13.53 0.44 -0.19
N VAL A 333 -12.22 0.48 -0.06
CA VAL A 333 -11.56 1.47 0.80
C VAL A 333 -11.69 2.83 0.12
N VAL A 334 -12.32 3.79 0.80
CA VAL A 334 -12.49 5.16 0.31
C VAL A 334 -11.40 6.04 0.90
N PHE A 335 -10.43 6.43 0.07
CA PHE A 335 -9.30 7.27 0.50
C PHE A 335 -9.62 8.76 0.47
N PHE A 336 -10.43 9.20 -0.50
CA PHE A 336 -10.73 10.61 -0.73
C PHE A 336 -12.23 10.85 -0.75
N SER A 337 -12.65 12.03 -0.28
CA SER A 337 -14.00 12.51 -0.53
C SER A 337 -14.16 13.02 -1.96
N ASP A 338 -15.41 13.25 -2.36
CA ASP A 338 -15.69 14.17 -3.47
C ASP A 338 -15.34 15.61 -3.06
N PRO A 339 -15.09 16.52 -4.03
CA PRO A 339 -14.86 17.92 -3.74
C PRO A 339 -16.09 18.54 -3.06
N ASP A 340 -15.87 19.27 -1.97
CA ASP A 340 -16.93 20.01 -1.29
C ASP A 340 -17.55 21.06 -2.26
N PRO A 341 -18.88 21.11 -2.45
CA PRO A 341 -19.49 21.99 -3.45
C PRO A 341 -19.28 23.49 -3.22
N LYS A 342 -19.00 23.92 -1.98
CA LYS A 342 -18.83 25.34 -1.64
C LYS A 342 -17.37 25.77 -1.70
N THR A 343 -16.48 24.91 -1.24
CA THR A 343 -15.06 25.23 -1.03
C THR A 343 -14.15 24.57 -2.06
N GLY A 344 -14.62 23.55 -2.77
CA GLY A 344 -13.82 22.72 -3.68
C GLY A 344 -12.81 21.82 -2.98
N ARG A 345 -12.78 21.80 -1.64
CA ARG A 345 -11.78 21.05 -0.87
C ARG A 345 -12.09 19.56 -0.86
N ILE A 346 -11.02 18.76 -0.91
CA ILE A 346 -11.07 17.30 -0.86
C ILE A 346 -10.50 16.84 0.47
N LEU A 347 -11.19 15.93 1.13
CA LEU A 347 -10.73 15.30 2.38
C LEU A 347 -9.95 14.03 2.05
N HIS A 348 -8.92 13.77 2.85
CA HIS A 348 -8.24 12.48 2.87
C HIS A 348 -8.69 11.67 4.11
N HIS A 349 -8.69 10.35 4.03
CA HIS A 349 -9.25 9.46 5.07
C HIS A 349 -8.26 8.42 5.62
N ASP A 350 -7.07 8.29 5.05
CA ASP A 350 -5.99 7.42 5.55
C ASP A 350 -4.76 8.29 5.83
N TYR A 351 -3.88 7.89 6.75
CA TYR A 351 -2.61 8.61 6.96
C TYR A 351 -1.60 7.69 7.62
N LEU A 352 -0.33 7.91 7.30
CA LEU A 352 0.77 7.20 7.93
C LEU A 352 1.17 7.84 9.27
N VAL A 353 1.57 9.12 9.25
CA VAL A 353 2.19 9.77 10.41
C VAL A 353 1.29 10.86 10.99
N HIS A 354 0.93 11.85 10.17
CA HIS A 354 0.11 12.99 10.61
C HIS A 354 -1.14 13.16 9.74
N PRO A 355 -2.31 13.37 10.36
CA PRO A 355 -3.57 13.55 9.67
C PRO A 355 -3.73 14.99 9.13
N TYR A 356 -2.88 15.38 8.18
CA TYR A 356 -2.86 16.75 7.67
C TYR A 356 -4.18 17.17 7.03
N TYR A 357 -4.80 16.30 6.23
CA TYR A 357 -5.99 16.62 5.44
C TYR A 357 -7.24 15.85 5.88
N ILE A 358 -7.23 15.34 7.11
CA ILE A 358 -8.29 14.49 7.64
C ILE A 358 -9.25 15.32 8.51
N PRO A 359 -10.57 15.13 8.34
CA PRO A 359 -11.53 15.89 9.12
C PRO A 359 -11.47 15.58 10.61
N ALA A 360 -11.55 16.64 11.41
CA ALA A 360 -11.52 16.60 12.88
C ALA A 360 -12.87 16.18 13.49
N THR A 361 -13.51 15.14 12.94
CA THR A 361 -14.79 14.62 13.43
C THR A 361 -14.65 14.00 14.82
N PHE A 362 -15.77 13.80 15.52
CA PHE A 362 -15.78 13.15 16.83
C PHE A 362 -15.08 11.77 16.78
N TRP A 363 -15.45 10.92 15.82
CA TRP A 363 -14.88 9.58 15.67
C TRP A 363 -13.40 9.59 15.28
N ASN A 364 -12.95 10.53 14.47
CA ASN A 364 -11.53 10.62 14.11
C ASN A 364 -10.65 11.10 15.28
N ARG A 365 -11.23 11.76 16.29
CA ARG A 365 -10.49 12.27 17.46
C ARG A 365 -10.63 11.41 18.71
N TRP A 366 -11.73 10.67 18.83
CA TRP A 366 -12.13 9.96 20.05
C TRP A 366 -12.58 8.51 19.83
N GLY A 367 -12.61 8.03 18.59
CA GLY A 367 -12.91 6.63 18.30
C GLY A 367 -11.81 5.66 18.74
N PRO A 368 -12.06 4.33 18.65
CA PRO A 368 -11.11 3.31 19.12
C PRO A 368 -9.71 3.45 18.52
N VAL A 369 -9.63 3.69 17.21
CA VAL A 369 -8.35 3.92 16.51
C VAL A 369 -7.65 5.16 17.06
N ALA A 370 -8.38 6.26 17.27
CA ALA A 370 -7.80 7.50 17.80
C ALA A 370 -7.28 7.34 19.23
N LEU A 371 -7.98 6.59 20.07
CA LEU A 371 -7.54 6.27 21.43
C LEU A 371 -6.25 5.44 21.43
N ILE A 372 -6.18 4.40 20.59
CA ILE A 372 -4.96 3.59 20.41
C ILE A 372 -3.82 4.46 19.87
N THR A 373 -4.08 5.28 18.86
CA THR A 373 -3.09 6.21 18.31
C THR A 373 -2.51 7.10 19.40
N ARG A 374 -3.34 7.69 20.27
CA ARG A 374 -2.86 8.51 21.40
C ARG A 374 -2.03 7.70 22.39
N LEU A 375 -2.48 6.50 22.75
CA LEU A 375 -1.78 5.61 23.67
C LEU A 375 -0.39 5.23 23.13
N LEU A 376 -0.24 5.10 21.81
CA LEU A 376 1.03 4.83 21.13
C LEU A 376 1.87 6.10 20.86
N GLY A 377 1.43 7.28 21.33
CA GLY A 377 2.12 8.57 21.14
C GLY A 377 1.89 9.22 19.77
N GLY A 378 0.90 8.74 19.01
CA GLY A 378 0.53 9.28 17.71
C GLY A 378 -0.37 10.52 17.78
N THR A 379 -0.50 11.19 16.64
CA THR A 379 -1.26 12.45 16.53
C THR A 379 -2.61 12.21 15.86
N VAL A 380 -3.67 12.80 16.40
CA VAL A 380 -5.03 12.75 15.83
C VAL A 380 -5.39 14.09 15.16
N PRO A 381 -6.42 14.14 14.29
CA PRO A 381 -6.73 15.36 13.53
C PRO A 381 -7.21 16.53 14.40
N GLY A 382 -7.02 17.75 13.88
CA GLY A 382 -7.56 18.99 14.44
C GLY A 382 -6.58 19.85 15.23
N SER A 383 -5.26 19.66 15.08
CA SER A 383 -4.27 20.64 15.58
C SER A 383 -4.16 21.85 14.66
N GLU A 384 -3.72 23.00 15.18
CA GLU A 384 -3.61 24.28 14.44
C GLU A 384 -2.68 24.21 13.21
N LYS A 385 -1.70 23.30 13.22
CA LYS A 385 -0.76 23.09 12.10
C LYS A 385 -1.32 22.20 10.98
N MET A 386 -2.54 21.66 11.14
CA MET A 386 -3.19 20.75 10.18
C MET A 386 -4.28 21.47 9.38
N MET A 387 -4.74 20.82 8.31
CA MET A 387 -5.78 21.30 7.40
C MET A 387 -7.00 20.35 7.43
N PRO A 388 -7.74 20.28 8.56
CA PRO A 388 -8.84 19.32 8.71
C PRO A 388 -10.03 19.57 7.76
N HIS A 389 -10.07 20.72 7.10
CA HIS A 389 -11.06 21.02 6.07
C HIS A 389 -10.68 20.46 4.68
N GLY A 390 -9.59 19.69 4.60
CA GLY A 390 -9.11 19.12 3.35
C GLY A 390 -8.18 20.06 2.58
N PHE A 391 -7.84 19.67 1.37
CA PHE A 391 -6.92 20.38 0.49
C PHE A 391 -7.61 20.90 -0.77
N LEU A 392 -7.09 22.01 -1.28
CA LEU A 392 -7.11 22.31 -2.71
C LEU A 392 -5.82 21.76 -3.35
N VAL A 393 -5.82 21.52 -4.66
CA VAL A 393 -4.62 20.99 -5.34
C VAL A 393 -3.44 21.97 -5.21
N GLU A 394 -3.73 23.26 -5.16
CA GLU A 394 -2.77 24.34 -4.94
C GLU A 394 -2.14 24.34 -3.54
N ASP A 395 -2.78 23.70 -2.54
CA ASP A 395 -2.25 23.56 -1.18
C ASP A 395 -1.15 22.49 -1.09
N ILE A 396 -1.02 21.66 -2.12
CA ILE A 396 -0.08 20.53 -2.14
C ILE A 396 1.33 21.03 -2.48
N GLY A 397 2.32 20.61 -1.71
CA GLY A 397 3.72 21.04 -1.86
C GLY A 397 4.25 21.73 -0.61
N PRO A 398 5.54 22.12 -0.62
CA PRO A 398 6.17 22.75 0.52
C PRO A 398 5.58 24.14 0.78
N LYS A 399 5.68 24.63 2.03
CA LYS A 399 4.97 25.83 2.51
C LYS A 399 5.16 27.05 1.60
N GLU A 400 6.37 27.25 1.09
CA GLU A 400 6.73 28.35 0.20
C GLU A 400 6.12 28.27 -1.21
N LYS A 401 5.54 27.12 -1.58
CA LYS A 401 4.85 26.86 -2.86
C LYS A 401 3.33 26.68 -2.69
N MET A 402 2.82 26.60 -1.47
CA MET A 402 1.38 26.51 -1.22
C MET A 402 0.66 27.74 -1.81
N GLY A 403 -0.43 27.51 -2.54
CA GLY A 403 -1.21 28.56 -3.20
C GLY A 403 -0.54 29.23 -4.40
N LYS A 404 0.68 28.82 -4.77
CA LYS A 404 1.40 29.37 -5.95
C LYS A 404 1.25 28.48 -7.16
N GLY A 405 1.45 29.02 -8.35
CA GLY A 405 1.49 28.24 -9.58
C GLY A 405 0.12 27.94 -10.19
N SER A 406 -0.92 28.72 -9.85
CA SER A 406 -2.29 28.47 -10.33
C SER A 406 -2.44 28.68 -11.84
N ALA A 407 -1.70 29.62 -12.42
CA ALA A 407 -1.70 29.85 -13.87
C ALA A 407 -1.04 28.67 -14.61
N GLU A 408 0.14 28.26 -14.15
CA GLU A 408 0.88 27.10 -14.66
C GLU A 408 0.08 25.80 -14.47
N LEU A 409 -0.65 25.69 -13.35
CA LEU A 409 -1.54 24.57 -13.10
C LEU A 409 -2.63 24.50 -14.18
N ALA A 410 -3.31 25.62 -14.45
CA ALA A 410 -4.37 25.70 -15.45
C ALA A 410 -3.85 25.43 -16.87
N GLU A 411 -2.72 26.03 -17.25
CA GLU A 411 -2.06 25.78 -18.53
C GLU A 411 -1.69 24.30 -18.70
N GLY A 412 -1.09 23.70 -17.66
CA GLY A 412 -0.73 22.29 -17.67
C GLY A 412 -1.95 21.37 -17.78
N VAL A 413 -3.10 21.73 -17.16
CA VAL A 413 -4.35 20.97 -17.31
C VAL A 413 -4.83 21.01 -18.77
N GLU A 414 -4.89 22.19 -19.38
CA GLU A 414 -5.33 22.33 -20.77
C GLU A 414 -4.42 21.57 -21.74
N MET A 415 -3.10 21.69 -21.55
CA MET A 415 -2.12 20.93 -22.32
C MET A 415 -2.33 19.41 -22.17
N LEU A 416 -2.56 18.93 -20.95
CA LEU A 416 -2.82 17.50 -20.70
C LEU A 416 -4.17 17.03 -21.29
N ARG A 417 -5.20 17.88 -21.36
CA ARG A 417 -6.47 17.53 -22.04
C ARG A 417 -6.25 17.25 -23.51
N CYS A 418 -5.40 18.02 -24.18
CA CYS A 418 -5.11 17.86 -25.61
C CYS A 418 -4.34 16.56 -25.95
N ARG A 419 -3.73 15.88 -24.97
CA ARG A 419 -2.90 14.68 -25.19
C ARG A 419 -3.67 13.35 -25.27
N GLY A 420 -5.01 13.37 -25.32
CA GLY A 420 -5.80 12.14 -25.51
C GLY A 420 -5.57 11.07 -24.43
N ARG A 421 -5.30 11.48 -23.17
CA ARG A 421 -4.78 10.62 -22.10
C ARG A 421 -5.62 9.40 -21.70
N GLY A 422 -6.86 9.31 -22.16
CA GLY A 422 -7.71 8.13 -21.94
C GLY A 422 -7.40 6.95 -22.85
N ALA A 423 -6.71 7.20 -23.98
CA ALA A 423 -6.39 6.20 -24.99
C ALA A 423 -5.29 5.22 -24.55
N CYS A 424 -5.07 4.16 -25.34
CA CYS A 424 -3.92 3.28 -25.16
C CYS A 424 -2.64 4.08 -25.49
N PRO A 425 -1.64 4.14 -24.60
CA PRO A 425 -0.42 4.87 -24.87
C PRO A 425 0.54 4.08 -25.79
N PHE A 426 0.18 2.85 -26.17
CA PHE A 426 0.96 1.99 -27.07
C PHE A 426 0.37 1.91 -28.48
N SER A 427 -0.84 2.43 -28.70
CA SER A 427 -1.43 2.55 -30.03
C SER A 427 -0.83 3.76 -30.73
N GLY A 428 0.23 3.53 -31.52
CA GLY A 428 0.92 4.51 -32.34
C GLY A 428 1.19 3.97 -33.73
#